data_AF-A0A7V4JST2-F1
#
_entry.id   AF-A0A7V4JST2-F1
#
_cell.length_a   1.000
_cell.length_b   1.000
_cell.length_c   1.000
_cell.angle_alpha   90.00
_cell.angle_beta   90.00
_cell.angle_gamma   90.00
#
_symmetry.space_group_name_H-M   'P 1'
#
loop_
_entity.id
_entity.type
_entity.pdbx_description
1 polymer ?
#
loop_
_entity_poly.entity_id
_entity_poly.type
_entity_poly.pdbx_seq_one_letter_code
_entity_poly.pdbx_strand_id
1 'polypeptide(L)'
;MAERPVAHLAEDGRVHGLEEHLRGTAELASRFAAEFGCAGWGRLAGLWHDLGKFSSDFQRYICAVGGIDGHVEGKPGRVDH
;
A
#
# COMPACT_ATOMS: atom_id res chain seq x y z
N MET A 1 -16.13 11.82 -9.64
CA MET A 1 -15.42 12.05 -8.37
C MET A 1 -14.20 11.16 -8.39
N ALA A 2 -12.98 11.68 -8.20
CA ALA A 2 -11.78 10.85 -8.21
C ALA A 2 -11.75 10.00 -6.94
N GLU A 3 -11.85 8.69 -7.10
CA GLU A 3 -11.78 7.72 -6.01
C GLU A 3 -10.39 7.79 -5.38
N ARG A 4 -10.29 7.91 -4.05
CA ARG A 4 -8.99 7.99 -3.36
C ARG A 4 -8.33 6.60 -3.40
N PRO A 5 -7.13 6.46 -3.98
CA PRO A 5 -6.47 5.15 -4.06
C PRO A 5 -6.17 4.60 -2.66
N VAL A 6 -6.38 3.30 -2.49
CA VAL A 6 -6.22 2.57 -1.23
C VAL A 6 -4.90 1.81 -1.23
N ALA A 7 -4.13 1.91 -0.14
CA ALA A 7 -2.96 1.07 0.10
C ALA A 7 -3.33 -0.23 0.81
N HIS A 8 -4.21 -0.14 1.82
CA HIS A 8 -4.65 -1.25 2.64
C HIS A 8 -6.12 -1.09 3.06
N LEU A 9 -6.81 -2.22 3.17
CA LEU A 9 -8.12 -2.32 3.79
C LEU A 9 -8.02 -3.31 4.96
N ALA A 10 -8.46 -2.90 6.15
CA ALA A 10 -8.56 -3.78 7.30
C ALA A 10 -9.89 -4.56 7.31
N GLU A 11 -9.92 -5.70 7.99
CA GLU A 11 -11.13 -6.54 8.12
C GLU A 11 -12.30 -5.81 8.79
N ASP A 12 -12.02 -4.79 9.61
CA ASP A 12 -13.01 -3.92 10.27
C ASP A 12 -13.49 -2.76 9.38
N GLY A 13 -13.10 -2.74 8.10
CA GLY A 13 -13.50 -1.73 7.12
C GLY A 13 -12.66 -0.45 7.13
N ARG A 14 -11.62 -0.34 7.97
CA ARG A 14 -10.73 0.82 7.93
C ARG A 14 -9.89 0.83 6.65
N VAL A 15 -9.89 1.97 5.98
CA VAL A 15 -9.12 2.23 4.76
C VAL A 15 -7.87 3.03 5.12
N HIS A 16 -6.72 2.57 4.67
CA HIS A 16 -5.49 3.38 4.66
C HIS A 16 -5.23 3.86 3.23
N GLY A 17 -5.25 5.18 3.03
CA GLY A 17 -5.04 5.79 1.72
C GLY A 17 -3.61 5.60 1.23
N LEU A 18 -3.45 5.38 -0.08
CA LEU A 18 -2.15 5.11 -0.70
C LEU A 18 -1.16 6.26 -0.53
N GLU A 19 -1.62 7.51 -0.71
CA GLU A 19 -0.75 8.68 -0.54
C GLU A 19 -0.25 8.82 0.91
N GLU A 20 -1.14 8.68 1.88
CA GLU A 20 -0.80 8.75 3.30
C GLU A 20 0.20 7.65 3.67
N HIS A 21 -0.07 6.43 3.21
CA HIS A 21 0.82 5.29 3.39
C HIS A 21 2.21 5.56 2.80
N LEU A 22 2.31 5.97 1.54
CA LEU A 22 3.60 6.24 0.89
C LEU A 22 4.39 7.34 1.60
N ARG A 23 3.72 8.41 2.04
CA ARG A 23 4.36 9.51 2.78
C ARG A 23 4.87 9.04 4.15
N GLY A 24 4.06 8.29 4.90
CA GLY A 24 4.45 7.73 6.19
C GLY A 24 5.61 6.75 6.08
N THR A 25 5.54 5.82 5.13
CA THR A 25 6.60 4.84 4.85
C THR A 25 7.89 5.52 4.41
N ALA A 26 7.81 6.54 3.54
CA ALA A 26 8.97 7.32 3.10
C ALA A 26 9.65 8.06 4.26
N GLU A 27 8.88 8.61 5.20
CA GLU A 27 9.43 9.29 6.37
C GLU A 27 10.17 8.33 7.30
N LEU A 28 9.57 7.17 7.58
CA LEU A 28 10.22 6.13 8.40
C LEU A 28 11.49 5.59 7.72
N ALA A 29 11.41 5.28 6.42
CA ALA A 29 12.56 4.79 5.65
C ALA A 29 13.69 5.83 5.59
N SER A 30 13.36 7.11 5.44
CA SER A 30 14.32 8.22 5.53
C SER A 30 15.03 8.25 6.88
N ARG A 31 14.28 8.16 7.98
CA ARG A 31 14.83 8.17 9.34
C ARG A 31 15.75 6.99 9.62
N PHE A 32 15.42 5.80 9.14
CA PHE A 32 16.32 4.64 9.28
C PHE A 32 17.56 4.75 8.40
N ALA A 33 17.43 5.24 7.17
CA ALA A 33 18.55 5.43 6.26
C ALA A 33 19.48 6.59 6.67
N ALA A 34 18.98 7.53 7.49
CA ALA A 34 19.75 8.67 7.98
C ALA A 34 20.99 8.25 8.80
N GLU A 35 20.92 7.15 9.56
CA GLU A 35 22.06 6.59 10.31
C GLU A 35 23.25 6.27 9.39
N PHE A 36 22.98 5.99 8.11
CA PHE A 36 23.98 5.66 7.10
C PHE A 36 24.31 6.84 6.18
N GLY A 37 23.80 8.05 6.46
CA GLY A 37 23.93 9.20 5.57
C GLY A 37 23.09 9.09 4.29
N CYS A 38 22.12 8.17 4.24
CA CYS A 38 21.33 7.84 3.05
C CYS A 38 19.85 8.24 3.15
N ALA A 39 19.50 9.23 3.99
CA ALA A 39 18.10 9.63 4.24
C ALA A 39 17.29 9.88 2.96
N GLY A 40 17.86 10.59 1.98
CA GLY A 40 17.20 10.86 0.69
C GLY A 40 16.87 9.58 -0.10
N TRP A 41 17.79 8.60 -0.10
CA TRP A 41 17.55 7.30 -0.73
C TRP A 41 16.47 6.51 -0.01
N GLY A 42 16.48 6.50 1.33
CA GLY A 42 15.41 5.89 2.13
C GLY A 42 14.04 6.49 1.81
N ARG A 43 13.97 7.82 1.71
CA ARG A 43 12.72 8.53 1.35
C ARG A 43 12.21 8.14 -0.04
N LEU A 44 13.07 8.14 -1.05
CA LEU A 44 12.70 7.77 -2.42
C LEU A 44 12.25 6.32 -2.51
N ALA A 45 12.99 5.40 -1.86
CA ALA A 45 12.61 3.99 -1.81
C ALA A 45 11.22 3.81 -1.19
N GLY A 46 10.94 4.47 -0.05
CA GLY A 46 9.63 4.39 0.59
C GLY A 46 8.48 5.00 -0.24
N LEU A 47 8.74 6.06 -1.00
CA LEU A 47 7.74 6.63 -1.93
C LEU A 47 7.45 5.71 -3.12
N TRP A 48 8.45 4.99 -3.61
CA TRP A 48 8.34 4.22 -4.85
C TRP A 48 7.87 2.79 -4.67
N HIS A 49 8.07 2.21 -3.49
CA HIS A 49 7.90 0.77 -3.26
C HIS A 49 6.52 0.24 -3.70
N ASP A 50 5.47 1.04 -3.54
CA ASP A 50 4.08 0.66 -3.79
C ASP A 50 3.39 1.49 -4.90
N LEU A 51 4.16 2.17 -5.77
CA LEU A 51 3.58 2.98 -6.86
C LEU A 51 2.66 2.18 -7.79
N GLY A 52 2.91 0.88 -7.94
CA GLY A 52 2.05 -0.02 -8.72
C GLY A 52 0.59 -0.05 -8.24
N LYS A 53 0.33 0.26 -6.96
CA LYS A 53 -1.03 0.32 -6.41
C LYS A 53 -1.85 1.48 -6.96
N PHE A 54 -1.26 2.49 -7.62
CA PHE A 54 -2.05 3.50 -8.34
C PHE A 54 -2.71 2.96 -9.61
N SER A 55 -2.31 1.77 -10.09
CA SER A 55 -2.97 1.13 -11.23
C SER A 55 -4.43 0.81 -10.89
N SER A 56 -5.33 1.13 -11.82
CA SER A 56 -6.75 0.81 -11.70
C SER A 56 -6.99 -0.70 -11.51
N ASP A 57 -6.17 -1.54 -12.15
CA ASP A 57 -6.26 -3.00 -12.04
C ASP A 57 -5.91 -3.47 -10.62
N PHE A 58 -4.89 -2.85 -10.01
CA PHE A 58 -4.50 -3.15 -8.64
C PHE A 58 -5.56 -2.65 -7.65
N GLN A 59 -6.12 -1.45 -7.85
CA GLN A 59 -7.19 -0.93 -7.01
C GLN A 59 -8.43 -1.85 -7.02
N ARG A 60 -8.83 -2.36 -8.19
CA ARG A 60 -9.92 -3.35 -8.28
C ARG A 60 -9.60 -4.62 -7.51
N TYR A 61 -8.37 -5.12 -7.59
CA TYR A 61 -7.93 -6.29 -6.82
C TYR A 61 -8.00 -6.02 -5.30
N ILE A 62 -7.51 -4.87 -4.82
CA ILE A 62 -7.56 -4.51 -3.39
C ILE A 62 -9.00 -4.44 -2.88
N CYS A 63 -9.91 -3.83 -3.64
CA CYS A 63 -11.32 -3.73 -3.27
C CYS A 63 -12.03 -5.09 -3.29
N ALA A 64 -11.70 -5.96 -4.25
CA ALA A 64 -12.26 -7.31 -4.34
C ALA A 64 -11.80 -8.20 -3.18
N VAL A 65 -10.49 -8.22 -2.88
CA VAL A 65 -9.94 -9.02 -1.77
C VAL A 65 -10.34 -8.45 -0.41
N GLY A 66 -10.44 -7.13 -0.30
CA GLY A 66 -10.89 -6.45 0.92
C GLY A 66 -12.39 -6.61 1.22
N GLY A 67 -13.18 -7.21 0.32
CA GLY A 67 -14.60 -7.45 0.54
C GLY A 67 -15.49 -6.22 0.36
N ILE A 68 -15.02 -5.18 -0.34
CA ILE A 68 -15.88 -4.07 -0.79
C ILE A 68 -16.76 -4.53 -1.96
N ASP A 69 -16.21 -5.37 -2.84
CA ASP A 69 -16.98 -6.12 -3.85
C ASP A 69 -17.09 -7.57 -3.41
N GLY A 70 -18.16 -7.90 -2.68
CA GLY A 70 -18.45 -9.22 -2.11
C GLY A 70 -18.76 -10.32 -3.12
N HIS A 71 -17.88 -10.59 -4.08
CA HIS A 71 -17.94 -11.76 -4.96
C HIS A 71 -16.58 -12.14 -5.54
N VAL A 72 -15.72 -12.81 -4.76
CA VAL A 72 -14.66 -13.65 -5.31
C VAL A 72 -14.49 -14.91 -4.46
N GLU A 73 -15.01 -16.03 -4.98
CA GLU A 73 -14.50 -17.37 -4.68
C GLU A 73 -13.01 -17.43 -5.04
N GLY A 74 -12.19 -17.94 -4.11
CA GLY A 74 -10.78 -18.26 -4.38
C GLY A 74 -9.79 -17.36 -3.64
N LYS A 75 -9.60 -17.61 -2.35
CA LYS A 75 -8.46 -17.08 -1.58
C LYS A 75 -7.16 -17.57 -2.23
N PRO A 76 -6.23 -16.71 -2.72
CA PRO A 76 -4.89 -17.16 -3.03
C PRO A 76 -4.21 -17.52 -1.71
N GLY A 77 -3.77 -18.77 -1.63
CA GLY A 77 -3.19 -19.36 -0.43
C GLY A 77 -2.08 -18.50 0.15
N ARG A 78 -2.17 -18.25 1.45
CA ARG A 78 -1.05 -17.82 2.26
C ARG A 78 0.05 -18.87 2.05
N VAL A 79 1.15 -18.48 1.42
CA VAL A 79 2.29 -19.37 1.25
C VAL A 79 2.88 -19.54 2.65
N ASP A 80 2.82 -20.77 3.19
CA ASP A 80 3.52 -21.08 4.42
C ASP A 80 5.03 -20.96 4.15
N HIS A 81 5.69 -20.15 4.96
CA HIS A 81 7.15 -20.04 5.02
C HIS A 81 7.72 -21.14 5.92
#